data_AF-A0A4Y9T2Y3-F1
#
_entry.id   AF-A0A4Y9T2Y3-F1
#
_cell.length_a   1.000
_cell.length_b   1.000
_cell.length_c   1.000
_cell.angle_alpha   90.00
_cell.angle_beta   90.00
_cell.angle_gamma   90.00
#
_symmetry.space_group_name_H-M   'P 1'
#
loop_
_entity.id
_entity.type
_entity.pdbx_description
1 polymer ?
#
loop_
_entity_poly.entity_id
_entity_poly.type
_entity_poly.pdbx_seq_one_letter_code
_entity_poly.pdbx_strand_id
1 'polypeptide(L)'
;MIGTSSYLRVVRASAWYDLVVTAGFATPWTFSAIHSGLNILSELLGIAALPAFAPAHMLMANLLGSIVTVWAILRLRNTRTEYGRYDAAGRGLFATWQLFALAHGANPIIWGFFLAEVAFGIAQALPVTDTYREEKMLKLACSG
;
A
#
# COMPACT_ATOMS: atom_id res chain seq x y z
N MET A 1 -5.31 19.98 -1.94
CA MET A 1 -6.59 19.61 -1.30
C MET A 1 -7.36 18.73 -2.27
N ILE A 2 -7.86 17.57 -1.83
CA ILE A 2 -8.58 16.59 -2.68
C ILE A 2 -10.02 16.49 -2.19
N GLY A 3 -11.01 16.51 -3.08
CA GLY A 3 -12.41 16.31 -2.71
C GLY A 3 -12.70 14.88 -2.20
N THR A 4 -13.60 14.74 -1.24
CA THR A 4 -13.92 13.47 -0.54
C THR A 4 -14.12 12.27 -1.48
N SER A 5 -14.88 12.43 -2.57
CA SER A 5 -15.13 11.34 -3.54
C SER A 5 -13.87 10.90 -4.29
N SER A 6 -12.96 11.82 -4.62
CA SER A 6 -11.67 11.49 -5.26
C SER A 6 -10.73 10.83 -4.25
N TYR A 7 -10.73 11.29 -3.00
CA TYR A 7 -9.95 10.65 -1.93
C TYR A 7 -10.38 9.20 -1.71
N LEU A 8 -11.68 8.91 -1.63
CA LEU A 8 -12.18 7.54 -1.46
C LEU A 8 -11.83 6.63 -2.65
N ARG A 9 -11.76 7.17 -3.88
CA ARG A 9 -11.26 6.39 -5.03
C ARG A 9 -9.78 6.02 -4.87
N VAL A 10 -8.96 6.94 -4.38
CA VAL A 10 -7.55 6.66 -4.08
C VAL A 10 -7.43 5.57 -3.01
N VAL A 11 -8.21 5.65 -1.93
CA VAL A 11 -8.22 4.62 -0.86
C VAL A 11 -8.65 3.25 -1.39
N ARG A 12 -9.60 3.19 -2.33
CA ARG A 12 -9.99 1.91 -2.95
C ARG A 12 -8.92 1.38 -3.90
N ALA A 13 -8.31 2.25 -4.71
CA ALA A 13 -7.24 1.87 -5.61
C ALA A 13 -6.03 1.34 -4.84
N SER A 14 -5.65 2.00 -3.75
CA SER A 14 -4.56 1.55 -2.88
C SER A 14 -4.87 0.22 -2.20
N ALA A 15 -6.11 0.01 -1.75
CA ALA A 15 -6.52 -1.26 -1.16
C ALA A 15 -6.51 -2.42 -2.19
N TRP A 16 -6.88 -2.16 -3.44
CA TRP A 16 -6.74 -3.13 -4.52
C TRP A 16 -5.27 -3.45 -4.82
N TYR A 17 -4.41 -2.42 -4.88
CA TYR A 17 -2.97 -2.60 -5.06
C TYR A 17 -2.40 -3.49 -3.95
N ASP A 18 -2.69 -3.17 -2.68
CA ASP A 18 -2.21 -3.95 -1.55
C ASP A 18 -2.71 -5.39 -1.64
N LEU A 19 -3.99 -5.61 -1.98
CA LEU A 19 -4.52 -6.97 -2.13
C LEU A 19 -3.78 -7.76 -3.21
N VAL A 20 -3.56 -7.19 -4.39
CA VAL A 20 -2.87 -7.89 -5.49
C VAL A 20 -1.42 -8.17 -5.13
N VAL A 21 -0.73 -7.20 -4.54
CA VAL A 21 0.68 -7.32 -4.18
C VAL A 21 0.88 -8.28 -3.01
N THR A 22 0.04 -8.23 -1.98
CA THR A 22 0.26 -8.99 -0.73
C THR A 22 -0.50 -10.31 -0.66
N ALA A 23 -1.54 -10.53 -1.47
CA ALA A 23 -2.27 -11.80 -1.43
C ALA A 23 -1.36 -12.99 -1.73
N GLY A 24 -0.40 -12.83 -2.64
CA GLY A 24 0.53 -13.91 -2.92
C GLY A 24 1.58 -14.11 -1.82
N PHE A 25 1.76 -13.17 -0.90
CA PHE A 25 2.60 -13.39 0.28
C PHE A 25 1.86 -14.13 1.39
N ALA A 26 0.54 -14.34 1.33
CA ALA A 26 -0.22 -14.91 2.44
C ALA A 26 -0.01 -16.42 2.65
N THR A 27 0.39 -17.16 1.61
CA THR A 27 0.60 -18.61 1.69
C THR A 27 1.94 -19.04 1.09
N PRO A 28 2.55 -20.16 1.54
CA PRO A 28 3.83 -20.62 1.03
C PRO A 28 3.84 -20.91 -0.48
N TRP A 29 2.76 -21.48 -1.02
CA TRP A 29 2.66 -21.82 -2.45
C TRP A 29 2.47 -20.58 -3.32
N THR A 30 1.68 -19.60 -2.86
CA THR A 30 1.55 -18.33 -3.58
C THR A 30 2.84 -17.50 -3.51
N PHE A 31 3.58 -17.59 -2.41
CA PHE A 31 4.85 -16.88 -2.26
C PHE A 31 5.87 -17.40 -3.27
N SER A 32 5.94 -18.71 -3.47
CA SER A 32 6.83 -19.33 -4.47
C SER A 32 6.56 -18.81 -5.88
N ALA A 33 5.28 -18.62 -6.24
CA ALA A 33 4.89 -18.05 -7.54
C ALA A 33 5.33 -16.57 -7.65
N ILE A 34 5.11 -15.75 -6.62
CA ILE A 34 5.57 -14.36 -6.60
C ILE A 34 7.11 -14.29 -6.66
N HIS A 35 7.81 -15.09 -5.86
CA HIS A 35 9.27 -15.10 -5.82
C HIS A 35 9.86 -15.47 -7.19
N SER A 36 9.26 -16.46 -7.86
CA SER A 36 9.62 -16.82 -9.24
C SER A 36 9.40 -15.65 -10.21
N GLY A 37 8.23 -14.98 -10.15
CA GLY A 37 7.95 -13.81 -10.99
C GLY A 37 8.90 -12.63 -10.74
N LEU A 38 9.26 -12.37 -9.48
CA LEU A 38 10.21 -11.34 -9.11
C LEU A 38 11.63 -11.68 -9.59
N ASN A 39 12.02 -12.95 -9.61
CA ASN A 39 13.30 -13.38 -10.19
C ASN A 39 13.32 -13.18 -11.71
N ILE A 40 12.24 -13.51 -12.42
CA ILE A 40 12.12 -13.22 -13.86
C ILE A 40 12.25 -11.72 -14.11
N LEU A 41 11.57 -10.89 -13.30
CA LEU A 41 11.68 -9.43 -13.41
C LEU A 41 13.10 -8.95 -13.11
N SER A 42 13.77 -9.56 -12.12
CA SER A 42 15.15 -9.24 -11.76
C SER A 42 16.10 -9.52 -12.92
N GLU A 43 15.93 -10.67 -13.59
CA GLU A 43 16.68 -11.04 -14.77
C GLU A 43 16.46 -10.06 -15.93
N LEU A 44 15.20 -9.69 -16.20
CA LEU A 44 14.84 -8.71 -17.23
C LEU A 44 15.44 -7.32 -16.98
N LEU A 45 15.56 -6.93 -15.71
CA LEU A 45 16.14 -5.65 -15.28
C LEU A 45 17.67 -5.72 -15.12
N GLY A 46 18.29 -6.88 -15.31
CA GLY A 46 19.72 -7.09 -15.12
C GLY A 46 20.19 -6.91 -13.67
N ILE A 47 19.30 -7.11 -12.69
CA ILE A 47 19.61 -7.04 -11.25
C ILE A 47 19.77 -8.44 -10.66
N ALA A 48 20.48 -8.54 -9.53
CA ALA A 48 20.72 -9.81 -8.86
C ALA A 48 19.41 -10.53 -8.51
N ALA A 49 19.44 -11.86 -8.54
CA ALA A 49 18.31 -12.69 -8.13
C ALA A 49 17.96 -12.46 -6.64
N LEU A 50 16.70 -12.73 -6.28
CA LEU A 50 16.28 -12.67 -4.89
C LEU A 50 16.90 -13.82 -4.10
N PRO A 51 17.36 -13.55 -2.85
CA PRO A 51 17.89 -14.61 -2.00
C PRO A 51 16.81 -15.65 -1.68
N ALA A 52 17.27 -16.87 -1.38
CA ALA A 52 16.38 -17.93 -0.90
C ALA A 52 15.85 -17.58 0.50
N PHE A 53 14.57 -17.87 0.74
CA PHE A 53 13.93 -17.62 2.02
C PHE A 53 14.01 -18.86 2.92
N ALA A 54 14.63 -18.71 4.09
CA ALA A 54 14.57 -19.72 5.13
C ALA A 54 13.14 -19.84 5.71
N PRO A 55 12.78 -20.96 6.36
CA PRO A 55 11.43 -21.16 6.90
C PRO A 55 10.95 -20.04 7.83
N ALA A 56 11.84 -19.46 8.64
CA ALA A 56 11.51 -18.34 9.51
C ALA A 56 11.18 -17.06 8.72
N HIS A 57 11.90 -16.78 7.63
CA HIS A 57 11.62 -15.63 6.75
C HIS A 57 10.27 -15.81 6.03
N MET A 58 9.99 -17.03 5.59
CA MET A 58 8.70 -17.40 4.99
C MET A 58 7.54 -17.20 5.96
N LEU A 59 7.70 -17.63 7.22
CA LEU A 59 6.69 -17.42 8.25
C LEU A 59 6.39 -15.92 8.44
N MET A 60 7.42 -15.08 8.55
CA MET A 60 7.25 -13.64 8.69
C MET A 60 6.55 -13.02 7.47
N ALA A 61 6.94 -13.43 6.26
CA ALA A 61 6.29 -13.00 5.02
C ALA A 61 4.80 -13.40 4.98
N ASN A 62 4.47 -14.63 5.37
CA ASN A 62 3.09 -15.13 5.44
C ASN A 62 2.23 -14.37 6.45
N LEU A 63 2.76 -14.11 7.65
CA LEU A 63 2.05 -13.35 8.68
C LEU A 63 1.77 -11.91 8.21
N LEU A 64 2.79 -11.25 7.65
CA LEU A 64 2.66 -9.90 7.10
C LEU A 64 1.66 -9.86 5.92
N GLY A 65 1.81 -10.78 4.96
CA GLY A 65 0.92 -10.88 3.81
C GLY A 65 -0.53 -11.15 4.21
N SER A 66 -0.76 -11.97 5.23
CA SER A 66 -2.10 -12.26 5.76
C SER A 66 -2.76 -11.02 6.37
N ILE A 67 -2.06 -10.30 7.25
CA ILE A 67 -2.66 -9.13 7.92
C ILE A 67 -2.93 -7.99 6.92
N VAL A 68 -2.02 -7.75 5.95
CA VAL A 68 -2.23 -6.74 4.91
C VAL A 68 -3.39 -7.12 3.99
N THR A 69 -3.54 -8.41 3.66
CA THR A 69 -4.68 -8.92 2.89
C THR A 69 -6.00 -8.67 3.61
N VAL A 70 -6.09 -8.99 4.91
CA VAL A 70 -7.29 -8.71 5.72
C VAL A 70 -7.58 -7.21 5.77
N TRP A 71 -6.57 -6.38 5.97
CA TRP A 71 -6.69 -4.92 5.99
C TRP A 71 -7.15 -4.34 4.64
N ALA A 72 -6.65 -4.87 3.53
CA ALA A 72 -7.08 -4.50 2.18
C ALA A 72 -8.56 -4.83 1.96
N ILE A 73 -8.99 -6.04 2.33
CA ILE A 73 -10.40 -6.46 2.23
C ILE A 73 -11.30 -5.55 3.08
N LEU A 74 -10.88 -5.22 4.30
CA LEU A 74 -11.63 -4.32 5.18
C LEU A 74 -11.85 -2.95 4.52
N ARG A 75 -10.82 -2.35 3.92
CA ARG A 75 -10.92 -1.04 3.24
C ARG A 75 -11.76 -1.09 1.97
N LEU A 76 -11.75 -2.22 1.24
CA LEU A 76 -12.58 -2.42 0.06
C LEU A 76 -14.07 -2.55 0.42
N ARG A 77 -14.37 -3.25 1.51
CA ARG A 77 -15.75 -3.43 2.01
C ARG A 77 -16.28 -2.15 2.67
N ASN A 78 -15.45 -1.49 3.48
CA ASN A 78 -15.80 -0.31 4.25
C ASN A 78 -14.86 0.85 3.92
N THR A 79 -15.02 1.47 2.76
CA THR A 79 -14.15 2.58 2.37
C THR A 79 -14.51 3.84 3.17
N ARG A 80 -13.60 4.25 4.06
CA ARG A 80 -13.76 5.41 4.94
C ARG A 80 -12.52 6.29 4.92
N THR A 81 -12.70 7.57 5.21
CA THR A 81 -11.60 8.54 5.23
C THR A 81 -10.57 8.21 6.31
N GLU A 82 -11.04 7.82 7.49
CA GLU A 82 -10.24 7.37 8.63
C GLU A 82 -9.27 6.23 8.27
N TYR A 83 -9.75 5.22 7.54
CA TYR A 83 -8.90 4.09 7.14
C TYR A 83 -7.83 4.50 6.13
N GLY A 84 -8.10 5.49 5.28
CA GLY A 84 -7.07 6.07 4.42
C GLY A 84 -5.96 6.79 5.21
N ARG A 85 -6.27 7.39 6.36
CA ARG A 85 -5.27 8.05 7.21
C ARG A 85 -4.38 7.05 7.94
N TYR A 86 -4.97 5.99 8.49
CA TYR A 86 -4.21 4.89 9.07
C TYR A 86 -3.36 4.18 8.01
N ASP A 87 -3.89 4.02 6.79
CA ASP A 87 -3.12 3.47 5.67
C ASP A 87 -1.91 4.35 5.35
N ALA A 88 -2.07 5.68 5.26
CA ALA A 88 -0.96 6.60 5.01
C ALA A 88 0.18 6.45 6.04
N ALA A 89 -0.17 6.28 7.33
CA ALA A 89 0.81 6.02 8.37
C ALA A 89 1.51 4.67 8.17
N GLY A 90 0.75 3.63 7.82
CA GLY A 90 1.28 2.32 7.43
C GLY A 90 2.27 2.44 6.27
N ARG A 91 1.90 3.12 5.19
CA ARG A 91 2.77 3.35 4.01
C ARG A 91 4.04 4.09 4.37
N GLY A 92 3.97 5.07 5.26
CA GLY A 92 5.14 5.74 5.81
C GLY A 92 6.10 4.78 6.51
N LEU A 93 5.56 3.84 7.31
CA LEU A 93 6.36 2.78 7.94
C LEU A 93 6.96 1.82 6.91
N PHE A 94 6.17 1.33 5.96
CA PHE A 94 6.67 0.45 4.89
C PHE A 94 7.80 1.13 4.10
N ALA A 95 7.59 2.37 3.65
CA ALA A 95 8.60 3.14 2.92
C ALA A 95 9.88 3.34 3.76
N THR A 96 9.75 3.62 5.05
CA THR A 96 10.89 3.78 5.97
C THR A 96 11.71 2.49 6.06
N TRP A 97 11.06 1.34 6.26
CA TRP A 97 11.75 0.06 6.40
C TRP A 97 12.32 -0.45 5.07
N GLN A 98 11.63 -0.20 3.95
CA GLN A 98 12.14 -0.49 2.61
C GLN A 98 13.41 0.32 2.31
N LEU A 99 13.40 1.63 2.63
CA LEU A 99 14.57 2.48 2.44
C LEU A 99 15.73 2.06 3.35
N PHE A 100 15.45 1.71 4.61
CA PHE A 100 16.44 1.15 5.52
C PHE A 100 17.06 -0.13 4.96
N ALA A 101 16.25 -1.07 4.46
CA ALA A 101 16.74 -2.31 3.86
C ALA A 101 17.60 -2.03 2.61
N LEU A 102 17.18 -1.13 1.73
CA LEU A 102 17.94 -0.70 0.55
C LEU A 102 19.31 -0.12 0.95
N ALA A 103 19.36 0.70 2.00
CA ALA A 103 20.61 1.26 2.52
C ALA A 103 21.57 0.18 3.09
N HIS A 104 21.04 -0.99 3.46
CA HIS A 104 21.81 -2.14 3.96
C HIS A 104 22.03 -3.22 2.90
N GLY A 105 21.88 -2.90 1.61
CA GLY A 105 22.20 -3.79 0.50
C GLY A 105 21.08 -4.77 0.13
N ALA A 106 19.83 -4.48 0.48
CA ALA A 106 18.71 -5.26 -0.01
C ALA A 106 18.54 -5.16 -1.53
N ASN A 107 17.83 -6.13 -2.11
CA ASN A 107 17.69 -6.24 -3.56
C ASN A 107 17.03 -4.96 -4.17
N PRO A 108 17.60 -4.38 -5.25
CA PRO A 108 17.08 -3.17 -5.88
C PRO A 108 15.62 -3.24 -6.35
N ILE A 109 15.05 -4.43 -6.53
CA ILE A 109 13.63 -4.61 -6.87
C ILE A 109 12.69 -3.92 -5.86
N ILE A 110 13.16 -3.73 -4.61
CA ILE A 110 12.43 -3.03 -3.55
C ILE A 110 12.12 -1.58 -3.91
N TRP A 111 12.91 -0.93 -4.79
CA TRP A 111 12.62 0.43 -5.26
C TRP A 111 11.24 0.55 -5.90
N GLY A 112 10.78 -0.45 -6.64
CA GLY A 112 9.45 -0.44 -7.25
C GLY A 112 8.34 -0.37 -6.20
N PHE A 113 8.47 -1.16 -5.14
CA PHE A 113 7.52 -1.13 -4.01
C PHE A 113 7.62 0.19 -3.24
N PHE A 114 8.84 0.66 -2.95
CA PHE A 114 9.06 1.94 -2.26
C PHE A 114 8.38 3.12 -2.96
N LEU A 115 8.54 3.22 -4.29
CA LEU A 115 7.91 4.29 -5.07
C LEU A 115 6.38 4.22 -4.98
N ALA A 116 5.79 3.03 -5.01
CA ALA A 116 4.35 2.86 -4.85
C ALA A 116 3.88 3.27 -3.44
N GLU A 117 4.61 2.87 -2.40
CA GLU A 117 4.30 3.23 -1.01
C GLU A 117 4.33 4.75 -0.80
N VAL A 118 5.37 5.42 -1.31
CA VAL A 118 5.48 6.88 -1.23
C VAL A 118 4.38 7.56 -2.03
N ALA A 119 4.08 7.11 -3.24
CA ALA A 119 3.05 7.71 -4.08
C ALA A 119 1.66 7.63 -3.43
N PHE A 120 1.24 6.45 -2.96
CA PHE A 120 -0.03 6.29 -2.26
C PHE A 120 -0.03 6.97 -0.89
N GLY A 121 1.08 6.91 -0.16
CA GLY A 121 1.24 7.56 1.14
C GLY A 121 1.05 9.08 1.05
N ILE A 122 1.69 9.73 0.07
CA ILE A 122 1.49 11.15 -0.19
C ILE A 122 0.03 11.42 -0.58
N ALA A 123 -0.53 10.63 -1.51
CA ALA A 123 -1.90 10.82 -1.98
C ALA A 123 -2.94 10.74 -0.85
N GLN A 124 -2.72 9.87 0.13
CA GLN A 124 -3.59 9.71 1.30
C GLN A 124 -3.25 10.67 2.46
N ALA A 125 -2.05 11.26 2.48
CA ALA A 125 -1.67 12.29 3.44
C ALA A 125 -2.24 13.68 3.09
N LEU A 126 -2.56 13.92 1.81
CA LEU A 126 -3.09 15.22 1.38
C LEU A 126 -4.37 15.64 2.13
N PRO A 127 -4.57 16.95 2.36
CA PRO A 127 -5.76 17.46 3.03
C PRO A 127 -7.01 17.18 2.19
N VAL A 128 -8.06 16.69 2.84
CA VAL A 128 -9.35 16.37 2.22
C VAL A 128 -10.29 17.54 2.43
N THR A 129 -10.84 18.06 1.34
CA THR A 129 -11.88 19.11 1.39
C THR A 129 -13.23 18.44 1.38
N ASP A 130 -14.03 18.73 2.40
CA ASP A 130 -15.40 18.24 2.49
C ASP A 130 -16.33 19.24 1.78
N THR A 131 -16.31 19.21 0.46
CA THR A 131 -17.03 20.17 -0.41
C THR A 131 -18.54 20.21 -0.08
N TYR A 132 -19.09 19.11 0.42
CA TYR A 132 -20.50 18.99 0.82
C TYR A 132 -20.83 19.79 2.10
N ARG A 133 -19.88 19.89 3.03
CA ARG A 133 -20.05 20.66 4.28
C ARG A 133 -19.93 22.15 4.01
N GLU A 134 -19.06 22.56 3.10
CA GLU A 134 -18.94 23.95 2.67
C GLU A 134 -20.18 24.45 1.94
N GLU A 135 -20.72 23.71 0.97
CA GLU A 135 -21.98 24.09 0.30
C GLU A 135 -23.15 24.18 1.28
N LYS A 136 -23.26 23.25 2.23
CA LYS A 136 -24.32 23.27 3.25
C LYS A 136 -24.17 24.47 4.20
N MET A 137 -22.95 24.77 4.63
CA MET A 137 -22.64 25.94 5.47
C MET A 137 -22.89 27.26 4.73
N LEU A 138 -22.50 27.36 3.46
CA LEU A 138 -22.77 28.52 2.60
C LEU A 138 -24.27 28.73 2.39
N LYS A 139 -25.04 27.65 2.14
CA LYS A 139 -26.49 27.73 2.01
C LYS A 139 -27.17 28.17 3.31
N LEU A 140 -26.68 27.72 4.46
CA LEU A 140 -27.17 28.15 5.78
C LEU A 140 -26.80 29.61 6.11
N ALA A 141 -25.61 30.06 5.69
CA ALA A 141 -25.14 31.42 5.91
C ALA A 141 -25.85 32.47 5.02
N CYS A 142 -26.25 32.10 3.80
CA CYS A 142 -26.99 32.97 2.89
C CYS A 142 -28.52 32.92 3.09
N SER A 143 -29.02 32.06 3.99
CA SER A 143 -30.47 31.93 4.29
C SER A 143 -30.92 32.71 5.53
N GLY A 144 -30.03 33.46 6.17
CA GLY A 144 -30.34 34.36 7.29
C GLY A 144 -30.13 35.82 6.88
#